data_AF-A0A2Z2MDF6-F1
#
_entry.id   AF-A0A2Z2MDF6-F1
#
_cell.length_a   1.000
_cell.length_b   1.000
_cell.length_c   1.000
_cell.angle_alpha   90.00
_cell.angle_beta   90.00
_cell.angle_gamma   90.00
#
_symmetry.space_group_name_H-M   'P 1'
#
loop_
_entity.id
_entity.type
_entity.pdbx_description
1 polymer ?
#
loop_
_entity_poly.entity_id
_entity_poly.type
_entity_poly.pdbx_seq_one_letter_code
_entity_poly.pdbx_strand_id
1 'polypeptide(L)'
;MEDVKRLVQEAYEFGYFVGYKGHSEWAEWVRERRERLYARAQELGVYDLVKNAYNRGKLEGAKKREEEIRKGLGKETAGEERPRPRISLEEAEETIEAPEVEFVRFLESTRLLLPPDLLDTLKHLKPPRMLHLGR
;
A
#
# COMPACT_ATOMS: atom_id res chain seq x y z
N MET A 1 19.06 -0.13 10.02
CA MET A 1 18.69 -0.90 8.80
C MET A 1 17.28 -1.45 8.88
N GLU A 2 16.86 -1.93 10.05
CA GLU A 2 15.47 -2.31 10.30
C GLU A 2 14.52 -1.12 10.10
N ASP A 3 14.97 0.10 10.38
CA ASP A 3 14.20 1.34 10.17
C ASP A 3 13.96 1.65 8.68
N VAL A 4 14.97 1.46 7.83
CA VAL A 4 14.83 1.63 6.37
C VAL A 4 13.86 0.58 5.82
N LYS A 5 13.99 -0.68 6.25
CA LYS A 5 13.08 -1.75 5.83
C LYS A 5 11.64 -1.45 6.25
N ARG A 6 11.42 -1.01 7.50
CA ARG A 6 10.11 -0.61 8.01
C ARG A 6 9.54 0.56 7.22
N LEU A 7 10.35 1.57 6.91
CA LEU A 7 9.91 2.75 6.16
C LEU A 7 9.52 2.40 4.72
N VAL A 8 10.29 1.55 4.05
CA VAL A 8 9.97 1.05 2.70
C VAL A 8 8.70 0.22 2.71
N GLN A 9 8.51 -0.62 3.73
CA GLN A 9 7.28 -1.38 3.91
C GLN A 9 6.08 -0.48 4.15
N GLU A 10 6.18 0.47 5.08
CA GLU A 10 5.10 1.43 5.36
C GLU A 10 4.71 2.21 4.10
N ALA A 11 5.68 2.64 3.29
CA ALA A 11 5.43 3.35 2.04
C ALA A 11 4.73 2.47 1.00
N TYR A 12 5.16 1.22 0.85
CA TYR A 12 4.52 0.26 -0.04
C TYR A 12 3.07 -0.02 0.37
N GLU A 13 2.83 -0.32 1.65
CA GLU A 13 1.51 -0.60 2.21
C GLU A 13 0.58 0.61 2.06
N PHE A 14 1.08 1.81 2.34
CA PHE A 14 0.32 3.04 2.20
C PHE A 14 -0.03 3.33 0.73
N GLY A 15 0.93 3.13 -0.18
CA GLY A 15 0.67 3.23 -1.62
C GLY A 15 -0.42 2.25 -2.05
N TYR A 16 -0.30 0.98 -1.63
CA TYR A 16 -1.27 -0.07 -1.93
C TYR A 16 -2.67 0.29 -1.47
N PHE A 17 -2.82 0.77 -0.24
CA PHE A 17 -4.10 1.23 0.28
C PHE A 17 -4.71 2.34 -0.58
N VAL A 18 -3.93 3.39 -0.88
CA VAL A 18 -4.39 4.53 -1.69
C VAL A 18 -4.85 4.06 -3.07
N GLY A 19 -4.10 3.16 -3.72
CA GLY A 19 -4.48 2.60 -5.02
C GLY A 19 -5.71 1.68 -4.95
N TYR A 20 -5.77 0.82 -3.93
CA TYR A 20 -6.83 -0.17 -3.77
C TYR A 20 -8.19 0.45 -3.42
N LYS A 21 -8.20 1.43 -2.51
CA LYS A 21 -9.40 2.21 -2.18
C LYS A 21 -9.71 3.27 -3.25
N GLY A 22 -8.69 3.67 -4.02
CA GLY A 22 -8.78 4.74 -5.01
C GLY A 22 -8.96 6.12 -4.39
N HIS A 23 -8.33 6.37 -3.25
CA HIS A 23 -8.29 7.71 -2.68
C HIS A 23 -7.54 8.66 -3.62
N SER A 24 -8.01 9.91 -3.67
CA SER A 24 -7.30 10.96 -4.38
C SER A 24 -5.99 11.30 -3.67
N GLU A 25 -4.90 11.40 -4.42
CA GLU A 25 -3.61 11.88 -3.89
C GLU A 25 -3.66 13.34 -3.42
N TRP A 26 -4.73 14.06 -3.79
CA TRP A 26 -5.00 15.43 -3.36
C TRP A 26 -5.76 15.52 -2.04
N ALA A 27 -6.21 14.39 -1.48
CA ALA A 27 -6.77 14.39 -0.14
C ALA A 27 -5.69 14.80 0.87
N GLU A 28 -5.98 15.80 1.71
CA GLU A 28 -5.00 16.43 2.59
C GLU A 28 -4.25 15.40 3.44
N TRP A 29 -4.99 14.46 4.05
CA TRP A 29 -4.41 13.40 4.88
C TRP A 29 -3.46 12.47 4.09
N VAL A 30 -3.77 12.18 2.81
CA VAL A 30 -2.90 11.35 1.95
C VAL A 30 -1.60 12.09 1.69
N ARG A 31 -1.72 13.38 1.36
CA ARG A 31 -0.60 14.26 1.09
C ARG A 31 0.29 14.39 2.32
N GLU A 32 -0.27 14.75 3.47
CA GLU A 32 0.46 14.90 4.73
C GLU A 32 1.19 13.61 5.14
N ARG A 33 0.52 12.46 5.02
CA ARG A 33 1.15 11.17 5.34
C ARG A 33 2.28 10.82 4.35
N ARG A 34 2.09 11.09 3.06
CA ARG A 34 3.13 10.89 2.04
C ARG A 34 4.32 11.80 2.28
N GLU A 35 4.09 13.07 2.62
CA GLU A 35 5.15 14.02 2.96
C GLU A 35 5.93 13.57 4.20
N ARG A 36 5.26 13.04 5.24
CA ARG A 36 5.92 12.45 6.42
C ARG A 36 6.78 11.22 6.09
N LEU A 37 6.34 10.37 5.16
CA LEU A 37 7.16 9.23 4.68
C LEU A 37 8.40 9.72 3.94
N TYR A 38 8.24 10.72 3.10
CA TYR A 38 9.30 11.27 2.27
C TYR A 38 10.34 12.06 3.06
N ALA A 39 9.92 12.85 4.05
CA ALA A 39 10.82 13.53 4.97
C ALA A 39 11.72 12.53 5.72
N ARG A 40 11.13 11.49 6.33
CA ARG A 40 11.87 10.40 6.98
C ARG A 40 12.84 9.70 6.01
N ALA A 41 12.44 9.55 4.74
CA ALA A 41 13.29 8.92 3.73
C ALA A 41 14.48 9.81 3.33
N GLN A 42 14.31 11.14 3.31
CA GLN A 42 15.38 12.09 3.06
C GLN A 42 16.42 12.08 4.18
N GLU A 43 15.97 12.06 5.43
CA GLU A 43 16.85 11.96 6.60
C GLU A 43 17.74 10.70 6.57
N LEU A 44 17.20 9.60 6.03
CA LEU A 44 17.89 8.32 5.93
C LEU A 44 18.63 8.13 4.58
N GLY A 45 18.57 9.10 3.66
CA GLY A 45 19.23 9.01 2.35
C GLY A 45 18.62 7.96 1.41
N VAL A 46 17.37 7.56 1.61
CA VAL A 46 16.67 6.48 0.87
C VAL A 46 15.40 6.97 0.17
N TYR A 47 15.32 8.27 -0.13
CA TYR A 47 14.15 8.92 -0.72
C TYR A 47 13.61 8.20 -1.96
N ASP A 48 14.47 7.92 -2.94
CA ASP A 48 14.04 7.29 -4.19
C ASP A 48 13.50 5.88 -3.98
N LEU A 49 14.09 5.13 -3.05
CA LEU A 49 13.62 3.78 -2.72
C LEU A 49 12.22 3.82 -2.10
N VAL A 50 11.98 4.73 -1.16
CA VAL A 50 10.68 4.90 -0.49
C VAL A 50 9.63 5.42 -1.47
N LYS A 51 9.98 6.37 -2.33
CA LYS A 51 9.11 6.88 -3.39
C LYS A 51 8.71 5.79 -4.38
N ASN A 52 9.67 4.96 -4.80
CA ASN A 52 9.41 3.83 -5.69
C ASN A 52 8.52 2.77 -5.03
N ALA A 53 8.76 2.48 -3.75
CA ALA A 53 7.92 1.55 -2.98
C ALA A 53 6.45 2.04 -2.91
N TYR A 54 6.24 3.32 -2.61
CA TYR A 54 4.90 3.93 -2.61
C TYR A 54 4.22 3.83 -3.98
N ASN A 55 4.90 4.24 -5.05
CA ASN A 55 4.34 4.20 -6.40
C ASN A 55 3.99 2.77 -6.83
N ARG A 56 4.86 1.80 -6.51
CA ARG A 56 4.62 0.40 -6.81
C ARG A 56 3.42 -0.15 -6.04
N GLY A 57 3.34 0.13 -4.74
CA GLY A 57 2.17 -0.19 -3.93
C GLY A 57 0.89 0.33 -4.58
N LYS A 58 0.87 1.62 -4.95
CA LYS A 58 -0.29 2.27 -5.59
C LYS A 58 -0.75 1.55 -6.86
N LEU A 59 0.17 1.20 -7.75
CA LEU A 59 -0.14 0.48 -8.98
C LEU A 59 -0.69 -0.92 -8.70
N GLU A 60 -0.07 -1.65 -7.78
CA GLU A 60 -0.49 -3.02 -7.42
C GLU A 60 -1.85 -3.02 -6.72
N GLY A 61 -2.10 -2.06 -5.83
CA GLY A 61 -3.39 -1.87 -5.17
C GLY A 61 -4.51 -1.54 -6.17
N ALA A 62 -4.26 -0.61 -7.10
CA ALA A 62 -5.22 -0.27 -8.15
C ALA A 62 -5.51 -1.47 -9.07
N LYS A 63 -4.48 -2.22 -9.46
CA LYS A 63 -4.63 -3.45 -10.23
C LYS A 63 -5.44 -4.51 -9.49
N LYS A 64 -5.19 -4.70 -8.18
CA LYS A 64 -5.96 -5.63 -7.36
C LYS A 64 -7.43 -5.25 -7.32
N ARG A 65 -7.73 -3.96 -7.11
CA ARG A 65 -9.11 -3.44 -7.12
C ARG A 65 -9.78 -3.75 -8.46
N GLU A 66 -9.11 -3.49 -9.58
CA GLU A 66 -9.62 -3.81 -10.92
C GLU A 66 -9.88 -5.31 -11.11
N GLU A 67 -8.96 -6.17 -10.66
CA GLU A 67 -9.12 -7.62 -10.72
C GLU A 67 -10.32 -8.10 -9.90
N GLU A 68 -10.57 -7.51 -8.72
CA GLU A 68 -11.71 -7.86 -7.87
C GLU A 68 -13.03 -7.38 -8.43
N ILE A 69 -13.08 -6.16 -8.98
CA ILE A 69 -14.24 -5.66 -9.72
C ILE A 69 -14.54 -6.60 -10.89
N ARG A 70 -13.53 -6.96 -11.69
CA ARG A 70 -13.70 -7.88 -12.83
C ARG A 70 -14.17 -9.27 -12.39
N LYS A 71 -13.66 -9.80 -11.27
CA LYS A 71 -14.13 -11.08 -10.70
C LYS A 71 -15.54 -10.99 -10.16
N GLY A 72 -15.94 -9.85 -9.60
CA GLY A 72 -17.31 -9.58 -9.17
C GLY A 72 -18.28 -9.58 -10.35
N LEU A 73 -17.91 -8.88 -11.43
CA LEU A 73 -18.69 -8.83 -12.67
C LEU A 73 -18.76 -10.19 -13.39
N GLY A 74 -17.67 -10.98 -13.37
CA GLY A 74 -17.63 -12.30 -14.01
C GLY A 74 -18.46 -13.40 -13.32
N LYS A 75 -18.92 -13.17 -12.08
CA LYS A 75 -19.82 -14.10 -11.38
C LYS A 75 -21.29 -13.97 -11.82
N GLU A 76 -21.68 -12.86 -12.44
CA GLU A 76 -23.07 -12.66 -12.90
C GLU A 76 -23.35 -13.36 -14.25
N THR A 77 -22.32 -13.74 -15.01
CA THR A 77 -22.47 -14.34 -16.35
C THR A 77 -22.49 -15.87 -16.37
N ALA A 78 -22.21 -16.54 -15.25
CA ALA A 78 -22.32 -17.99 -15.13
C ALA A 78 -23.55 -18.33 -14.28
N GLY A 79 -24.61 -18.81 -14.93
CA GLY A 79 -25.93 -19.01 -14.35
C GLY A 79 -25.91 -19.79 -13.03
N GLU A 80 -26.31 -19.10 -11.96
CA GLU A 80 -26.96 -19.64 -10.77
C GLU A 80 -27.66 -18.43 -10.11
N GLU A 81 -28.99 -18.41 -10.14
CA GLU A 81 -29.79 -17.48 -9.32
C GLU A 81 -29.53 -17.79 -7.85
N ARG A 82 -28.48 -17.19 -7.29
CA ARG A 82 -28.38 -17.01 -5.84
C ARG A 82 -29.25 -15.82 -5.49
N PRO A 83 -30.06 -15.90 -4.41
CA PRO A 83 -30.82 -14.76 -3.95
C PRO A 83 -29.82 -13.63 -3.72
N ARG A 84 -29.93 -12.58 -4.52
CA ARG A 84 -29.16 -11.35 -4.33
C ARG A 84 -29.41 -10.94 -2.89
N PRO A 85 -28.40 -10.84 -2.00
CA PRO A 85 -28.58 -9.97 -0.87
C PRO A 85 -28.86 -8.61 -1.51
N ARG A 86 -30.10 -8.12 -1.35
CA ARG A 86 -30.38 -6.71 -1.55
C ARG A 86 -29.53 -6.03 -0.47
N ILE A 87 -28.27 -5.75 -0.80
CA ILE A 87 -27.52 -4.71 -0.14
C ILE A 87 -28.30 -3.48 -0.54
N SER A 88 -29.24 -3.09 0.33
CA SER A 88 -29.86 -1.80 0.21
C SER A 88 -28.72 -0.79 0.15
N LEU A 89 -28.85 0.20 -0.73
CA LEU A 89 -27.93 1.33 -0.81
C LEU A 89 -27.79 2.07 0.54
N GLU A 90 -28.62 1.71 1.54
CA GLU A 90 -28.58 2.13 2.93
C GLU A 90 -27.40 1.52 3.74
N GLU A 91 -26.78 0.40 3.34
CA GLU A 91 -25.55 -0.11 3.99
C GLU A 91 -24.26 0.56 3.47
N ALA A 92 -24.38 1.40 2.44
CA ALA A 92 -23.34 2.34 2.03
C ALA A 92 -23.41 3.66 2.83
N GLU A 93 -24.02 3.63 4.02
CA GLU A 93 -23.59 4.52 5.10
C GLU A 93 -22.17 4.10 5.48
N GLU A 94 -21.20 4.55 4.66
CA GLU A 94 -19.84 4.78 5.09
C GLU A 94 -19.93 5.46 6.44
N THR A 95 -19.68 4.69 7.49
CA THR A 95 -19.28 5.27 8.76
C THR A 95 -18.13 6.18 8.37
N ILE A 96 -18.31 7.50 8.49
CA ILE A 96 -17.28 8.49 8.15
C ILE A 96 -16.18 8.34 9.19
N GLU A 97 -15.45 7.23 9.11
CA GLU A 97 -14.26 7.00 9.89
C GLU A 97 -13.20 7.88 9.28
N ALA A 98 -12.41 8.52 10.15
CA ALA A 98 -11.26 9.26 9.69
C ALA A 98 -10.41 8.32 8.81
N PRO A 99 -9.98 8.76 7.63
CA PRO A 99 -9.34 7.86 6.65
C PRO A 99 -8.02 7.24 7.16
N GLU A 100 -7.43 7.82 8.21
CA GLU A 100 -6.32 7.22 8.95
C GLU A 100 -6.73 5.95 9.73
N VAL A 101 -7.93 5.92 10.31
CA VAL A 101 -8.51 4.75 11.00
C VAL A 101 -8.82 3.65 10.00
N GLU A 102 -9.34 4.02 8.82
CA GLU A 102 -9.57 3.08 7.72
C GLU A 102 -8.26 2.42 7.28
N PHE A 103 -7.19 3.20 7.13
CA PHE A 103 -5.87 2.67 6.77
C PHE A 103 -5.36 1.65 7.80
N VAL A 104 -5.47 1.94 9.10
CA VAL A 104 -5.03 1.01 10.16
C VAL A 104 -5.82 -0.30 10.10
N ARG A 105 -7.15 -0.23 9.99
CA ARG A 105 -8.00 -1.43 9.85
C ARG A 105 -7.71 -2.22 8.58
N PHE A 106 -7.37 -1.53 7.49
CA PHE A 106 -6.97 -2.17 6.26
C PHE A 106 -5.70 -3.00 6.43
N LEU A 107 -4.69 -2.51 7.16
CA LEU A 107 -3.47 -3.27 7.44
C LEU A 107 -3.73 -4.50 8.32
N GLU A 108 -4.64 -4.40 9.28
CA GLU A 108 -5.01 -5.53 10.15
C GLU A 108 -5.72 -6.63 9.35
N SER A 109 -6.59 -6.25 8.42
CA SER A 109 -7.35 -7.19 7.59
C SER A 109 -6.55 -7.73 6.41
N THR A 110 -5.61 -6.96 5.87
CA THR A 110 -4.88 -7.28 4.64
C THR A 110 -3.40 -7.46 4.92
N ARG A 111 -2.95 -8.72 4.96
CA ARG A 111 -1.54 -9.04 5.10
C ARG A 111 -0.79 -8.85 3.79
N LEU A 112 -0.26 -7.65 3.59
CA LEU A 112 0.60 -7.33 2.45
C LEU A 112 2.02 -7.83 2.68
N LEU A 113 2.61 -8.44 1.65
CA LEU A 113 4.02 -8.80 1.63
C LEU A 113 4.77 -7.85 0.70
N LEU A 114 5.96 -7.42 1.12
CA LEU A 114 6.82 -6.59 0.28
C LEU A 114 7.26 -7.39 -0.96
N PRO A 115 7.18 -6.82 -2.17
CA PRO A 115 7.73 -7.43 -3.37
C PRO A 115 9.22 -7.80 -3.22
N PRO A 116 9.67 -8.94 -3.77
CA PRO A 116 11.04 -9.43 -3.61
C PRO A 116 12.09 -8.45 -4.14
N ASP A 117 11.82 -7.76 -5.25
CA ASP A 117 12.75 -6.79 -5.83
C ASP A 117 13.05 -5.61 -4.88
N LEU A 118 12.04 -5.18 -4.10
CA LEU A 118 12.23 -4.15 -3.07
C LEU A 118 13.04 -4.68 -1.89
N LEU A 119 12.89 -5.96 -1.55
CA LEU A 119 13.71 -6.61 -0.52
C LEU A 119 15.18 -6.73 -0.97
N ASP A 120 15.43 -6.94 -2.25
CA ASP A 120 16.78 -7.08 -2.80
C ASP A 120 17.54 -5.74 -2.84
N THR A 121 16.87 -4.65 -3.22
CA THR A 121 17.49 -3.30 -3.13
C THR A 121 17.92 -2.94 -1.70
N LEU A 122 17.18 -3.35 -0.68
CA LEU A 122 17.57 -3.16 0.72
C LEU A 122 18.85 -3.94 1.09
N LYS A 123 19.15 -5.07 0.45
CA LYS A 123 20.38 -5.83 0.68
C LYS A 123 21.61 -5.08 0.16
N HIS A 124 21.45 -4.32 -0.92
CA HIS A 124 22.53 -3.56 -1.57
C HIS A 124 22.84 -2.23 -0.89
N LEU A 125 21.94 -1.72 -0.05
CA LEU A 125 22.23 -0.58 0.83
C LEU A 125 23.21 -0.93 1.97
N LYS A 126 23.58 -2.20 2.15
CA LYS A 126 24.65 -2.59 3.07
C LYS A 126 26.01 -2.23 2.49
N PRO A 127 26.90 -1.55 3.23
CA PRO A 127 28.28 -1.49 2.83
C PRO A 127 28.81 -2.94 2.68
N PRO A 128 29.48 -3.27 1.57
CA PRO A 128 29.97 -4.62 1.35
C PRO A 128 30.85 -5.07 2.52
N ARG A 129 30.70 -6.33 2.94
CA ARG A 129 31.44 -6.92 4.08
C ARG A 129 32.95 -6.65 4.03
N MET A 130 33.50 -6.51 2.81
CA MET A 130 34.91 -6.24 2.55
C MET A 130 35.40 -4.86 3.03
N LEU A 131 34.51 -3.91 3.35
CA LEU A 131 34.88 -2.61 3.93
C LEU A 131 35.19 -2.65 5.43
N HIS A 132 35.12 -3.83 6.08
CA HIS A 132 35.49 -3.99 7.49
C HIS A 132 36.97 -4.34 7.72
N LEU A 133 37.81 -4.28 6.68
CA LEU A 133 39.27 -4.46 6.79
C LEU A 133 39.93 -3.11 7.10
N GLY A 134 40.01 -2.76 8.38
CA GLY A 134 40.83 -1.64 8.82
C GLY A 134 40.30 -0.87 10.03
N ARG A 135 40.13 -1.54 11.17
CA ARG A 135 40.42 -0.99 12.51
C ARG A 135 40.65 -2.13 13.48
#